data_AF-A0A1K1TPV0-F1
#
_entry.id   AF-A0A1K1TPV0-F1
#
_cell.length_a   1.000
_cell.length_b   1.000
_cell.length_c   1.000
_cell.angle_alpha   90.00
_cell.angle_beta   90.00
_cell.angle_gamma   90.00
#
_symmetry.space_group_name_H-M   'P 1'
#
loop_
_entity.id
_entity.type
_entity.pdbx_description
1 polymer ?
#
loop_
_entity_poly.entity_id
_entity_poly.type
_entity_poly.pdbx_seq_one_letter_code
_entity_poly.pdbx_strand_id
1 'polypeptide(L)'
;MQVTHHGLDCWMYNTPELYKLRIDELILPGTHDSGADKKAPNLTLPQEKTQDVPIIEQILAGFRVLDLRVVCSGNAPPGSDGRFQLFHLTSSGRTVSGDVLDQLNNFYDDLDHKATRAKEIIILNFHKFKNFTRATHRELHELIHTKIGQRLIPRNWRKATVEDIWTHRPGRTVVISYNHRVRAKYWKGVEHQWSGKNLNTTSALKTFMDEQSARKKPDFVLRSIQCAKYVLPLHIPDDFSDKIDLWFESRNSDSYIQRFHIINTDWSTRSQIVFNCMHANRLRAKAKSASLTAA
;
A
#
# COMPACT_ATOMS: atom_id res chain seq x y z
N MET A 1 -14.33 -21.79 5.28
CA MET A 1 -14.41 -21.74 3.80
C MET A 1 -13.23 -20.92 3.31
N GLN A 2 -12.28 -21.54 2.61
CA GLN A 2 -11.29 -20.79 1.83
C GLN A 2 -12.05 -20.06 0.73
N VAL A 3 -12.17 -18.75 0.84
CA VAL A 3 -12.60 -17.92 -0.29
C VAL A 3 -11.52 -18.08 -1.35
N THR A 4 -11.82 -18.78 -2.43
CA THR A 4 -10.93 -18.85 -3.58
C THR A 4 -10.84 -17.45 -4.17
N HIS A 5 -9.71 -16.78 -3.96
CA HIS A 5 -9.43 -15.41 -4.39
C HIS A 5 -9.22 -15.30 -5.91
N HIS A 6 -10.07 -15.93 -6.72
CA HIS A 6 -9.93 -15.88 -8.17
C HIS A 6 -10.10 -14.42 -8.65
N GLY A 7 -9.02 -13.86 -9.22
CA GLY A 7 -9.02 -12.57 -9.89
C GLY A 7 -8.69 -11.34 -9.03
N LEU A 8 -8.52 -11.47 -7.71
CA LEU A 8 -8.10 -10.34 -6.84
C LEU A 8 -6.65 -9.92 -7.09
N ASP A 9 -5.80 -10.86 -7.45
CA ASP A 9 -4.41 -10.60 -7.82
C ASP A 9 -4.29 -9.81 -9.13
N CYS A 10 -5.36 -9.76 -9.94
CA CYS A 10 -5.44 -9.06 -11.23
C CYS A 10 -6.62 -8.05 -11.29
N TRP A 11 -7.04 -7.48 -10.16
CA TRP A 11 -8.27 -6.70 -10.13
C TRP A 11 -8.20 -5.38 -10.90
N MET A 12 -7.03 -4.74 -10.99
CA MET A 12 -6.88 -3.49 -11.74
C MET A 12 -7.04 -3.73 -13.25
N TYR A 13 -6.53 -4.85 -13.76
CA TYR A 13 -6.81 -5.32 -15.12
C TYR A 13 -8.32 -5.54 -15.35
N ASN A 14 -8.98 -6.20 -14.39
CA ASN A 14 -10.42 -6.51 -14.44
C ASN A 14 -11.34 -5.29 -14.12
N THR A 15 -10.76 -4.11 -13.98
CA THR A 15 -11.49 -2.85 -13.71
C THR A 15 -11.07 -1.82 -14.76
N PRO A 16 -11.50 -1.97 -16.02
CA PRO A 16 -11.02 -1.11 -17.09
C PRO A 16 -11.27 0.36 -16.77
N GLU A 17 -12.37 0.74 -16.11
CA GLU A 17 -12.70 2.13 -15.79
C GLU A 17 -11.59 2.92 -15.07
N LEU A 18 -10.65 2.23 -14.40
CA LEU A 18 -9.45 2.85 -13.81
C LEU A 18 -8.63 3.67 -14.80
N TYR A 19 -8.69 3.35 -16.10
CA TYR A 19 -7.83 3.92 -17.13
C TYR A 19 -7.82 5.46 -17.13
N LYS A 20 -8.93 6.11 -16.74
CA LYS A 20 -9.08 7.58 -16.70
C LYS A 20 -8.50 8.26 -15.46
N LEU A 21 -8.23 7.50 -14.41
CA LEU A 21 -7.74 8.03 -13.14
C LEU A 21 -6.22 8.12 -13.19
N ARG A 22 -5.65 9.11 -12.50
CA ARG A 22 -4.22 9.11 -12.15
C ARG A 22 -4.01 8.24 -10.92
N ILE A 23 -2.78 7.79 -10.69
CA ILE A 23 -2.44 7.00 -9.49
C ILE A 23 -2.85 7.73 -8.20
N ASP A 24 -2.69 9.06 -8.13
CA ASP A 24 -3.05 9.83 -6.94
C ASP A 24 -4.56 10.02 -6.74
N GLU A 25 -5.37 9.67 -7.73
CA GLU A 25 -6.84 9.74 -7.69
C GLU A 25 -7.47 8.37 -7.40
N LEU A 26 -6.70 7.28 -7.42
CA LEU A 26 -7.21 5.93 -7.13
C LEU A 26 -7.63 5.81 -5.66
N ILE A 27 -8.57 4.91 -5.40
CA ILE A 27 -8.93 4.37 -4.08
C ILE A 27 -8.24 3.02 -3.95
N LEU A 28 -7.16 2.95 -3.19
CA LEU A 28 -6.32 1.77 -3.07
C LEU A 28 -6.41 1.16 -1.67
N PRO A 29 -6.65 -0.16 -1.57
CA PRO A 29 -6.51 -0.88 -0.32
C PRO A 29 -5.02 -0.97 0.03
N GLY A 30 -4.66 -0.51 1.23
CA GLY A 30 -3.32 -0.55 1.77
C GLY A 30 -3.24 -1.33 3.08
N THR A 31 -2.06 -1.83 3.41
CA THR A 31 -1.80 -2.51 4.68
C THR A 31 -0.88 -1.66 5.56
N HIS A 32 -1.26 -1.47 6.83
CA HIS A 32 -0.44 -0.79 7.82
C HIS A 32 0.64 -1.74 8.37
N ASP A 33 1.88 -1.25 8.51
CA ASP A 33 3.02 -2.06 8.95
C ASP A 33 3.11 -3.43 8.23
N SER A 34 3.11 -3.42 6.89
CA SER A 34 2.84 -4.61 6.05
C SER A 34 3.73 -5.82 6.35
N GLY A 35 4.94 -5.60 6.87
CA GLY A 35 5.90 -6.67 7.22
C GLY A 35 5.73 -7.25 8.62
N ALA A 36 4.81 -6.74 9.44
CA ALA A 36 4.62 -7.18 10.81
C ALA A 36 3.50 -8.24 10.88
N ASP A 37 3.72 -9.36 10.20
CA ASP A 37 2.74 -10.43 10.04
C ASP A 37 2.90 -11.58 11.05
N LYS A 38 1.84 -12.37 11.26
CA LYS A 38 1.84 -13.54 12.16
C LYS A 38 2.78 -14.66 11.73
N LYS A 39 3.16 -14.73 10.44
CA LYS A 39 4.07 -15.75 9.87
C LYS A 39 5.50 -15.22 9.72
N ALA A 40 5.83 -14.09 10.35
CA ALA A 40 7.14 -13.50 10.28
C ALA A 40 8.22 -14.44 10.89
N PRO A 41 9.43 -14.51 10.31
CA PRO A 41 10.47 -15.42 10.79
C PRO A 41 10.89 -15.19 12.24
N ASN A 42 10.95 -13.94 12.67
CA ASN A 42 11.32 -13.62 14.05
C ASN A 42 10.09 -13.64 14.96
N LEU A 43 10.29 -14.14 16.18
CA LEU A 43 9.28 -14.01 17.23
C LEU A 43 9.18 -12.55 17.66
N THR A 44 8.03 -11.93 17.36
CA THR A 44 7.68 -10.58 17.79
C THR A 44 6.58 -10.60 18.85
N LEU A 45 6.50 -9.52 19.62
CA LEU A 45 5.43 -9.35 20.60
C LEU A 45 4.06 -9.29 19.89
N PRO A 46 2.96 -9.77 20.52
CA PRO A 46 1.62 -9.66 19.94
C PRO A 46 1.24 -8.23 19.56
N GLN A 47 1.71 -7.24 20.31
CA GLN A 47 1.47 -5.81 20.06
C GLN A 47 2.12 -5.31 18.77
N GLU A 48 3.07 -6.06 18.20
CA GLU A 48 3.71 -5.69 16.95
C GLU A 48 3.05 -6.32 15.72
N LYS A 49 2.18 -7.31 15.89
CA LYS A 49 1.59 -8.05 14.78
C LYS A 49 0.36 -7.33 14.26
N THR A 50 0.46 -6.76 13.08
CA THR A 50 -0.62 -5.99 12.43
C THR A 50 -1.26 -6.74 11.27
N GLN A 51 -0.63 -7.78 10.73
CA GLN A 51 -1.15 -8.53 9.58
C GLN A 51 -1.21 -10.04 9.86
N ASP A 52 -2.14 -10.74 9.22
CA ASP A 52 -2.23 -12.21 9.33
C ASP A 52 -1.21 -12.92 8.45
N VAL A 53 -0.90 -12.33 7.29
CA VAL A 53 -0.22 -13.01 6.20
C VAL A 53 0.99 -12.22 5.68
N PRO A 54 2.00 -12.91 5.11
CA PRO A 54 3.15 -12.28 4.47
C PRO A 54 2.76 -11.29 3.37
N ILE A 55 3.70 -10.41 3.02
CA ILE A 55 3.51 -9.37 1.99
C ILE A 55 3.00 -9.91 0.66
N ILE A 56 3.56 -11.03 0.17
CA ILE A 56 3.11 -11.62 -1.09
C ILE A 56 1.65 -12.08 -1.04
N GLU A 57 1.22 -12.68 0.07
CA GLU A 57 -0.17 -13.08 0.28
C GLU A 57 -1.10 -11.85 0.34
N GLN A 58 -0.65 -10.71 0.89
CA GLN A 58 -1.40 -9.45 0.85
C GLN A 58 -1.57 -8.95 -0.60
N ILE A 59 -0.52 -9.00 -1.42
CA ILE A 59 -0.60 -8.59 -2.84
C ILE A 59 -1.57 -9.48 -3.61
N LEU A 60 -1.48 -10.80 -3.42
CA LEU A 60 -2.38 -11.78 -4.04
C LEU A 60 -3.84 -11.60 -3.59
N ALA A 61 -4.04 -11.15 -2.34
CA ALA A 61 -5.37 -10.78 -1.83
C ALA A 61 -5.90 -9.43 -2.37
N GLY A 62 -5.16 -8.73 -3.23
CA GLY A 62 -5.62 -7.52 -3.91
C GLY A 62 -5.15 -6.19 -3.30
N PHE A 63 -4.30 -6.22 -2.26
CA PHE A 63 -3.71 -5.01 -1.71
C PHE A 63 -2.69 -4.40 -2.69
N ARG A 64 -2.69 -3.07 -2.81
CA ARG A 64 -1.86 -2.33 -3.79
C ARG A 64 -0.97 -1.26 -3.15
N VAL A 65 -1.06 -1.05 -1.84
CA VAL A 65 -0.15 -0.16 -1.11
C VAL A 65 0.40 -0.87 0.12
N LEU A 66 1.73 -0.92 0.24
CA LEU A 66 2.41 -1.56 1.35
C LEU A 66 3.15 -0.51 2.18
N ASP A 67 2.77 -0.35 3.46
CA ASP A 67 3.50 0.46 4.43
C ASP A 67 4.74 -0.28 4.93
N LEU A 68 5.89 0.04 4.32
CA LEU A 68 7.17 -0.58 4.61
C LEU A 68 7.96 0.28 5.60
N ARG A 69 8.28 -0.31 6.75
CA ARG A 69 9.16 0.27 7.76
C ARG A 69 10.44 -0.54 7.84
N VAL A 70 11.56 0.07 7.48
CA VAL A 70 12.83 -0.63 7.23
C VAL A 70 13.86 -0.30 8.29
N VAL A 71 14.46 -1.33 8.88
CA VAL A 71 15.63 -1.24 9.74
C VAL A 71 16.86 -1.71 8.98
N CYS A 72 17.94 -0.94 9.08
CA CYS A 72 19.26 -1.41 8.66
C CYS A 72 19.85 -2.24 9.80
N SER A 73 20.03 -3.54 9.56
CA SER A 73 20.65 -4.43 10.54
C SER A 73 22.15 -4.20 10.58
N GLY A 74 22.67 -3.75 11.71
CA GLY A 74 24.11 -3.57 11.93
C GLY A 74 24.87 -4.89 11.98
N ASN A 75 24.18 -5.99 12.31
CA ASN A 75 24.75 -7.33 12.42
C ASN A 75 24.81 -8.06 11.07
N ALA A 76 24.19 -7.50 10.03
CA ALA A 76 24.18 -8.07 8.70
C ALA A 76 25.21 -7.36 7.80
N PRO A 77 26.10 -8.11 7.12
CA PRO A 77 27.07 -7.54 6.20
C PRO A 77 26.40 -6.71 5.08
N PRO A 78 27.03 -5.63 4.59
CA PRO A 78 26.56 -4.92 3.41
C PRO A 78 26.31 -5.87 2.24
N GLY A 79 25.21 -5.65 1.52
CA GLY A 79 24.79 -6.51 0.40
C GLY A 79 24.16 -7.85 0.77
N SER A 80 24.16 -8.28 2.04
CA SER A 80 23.42 -9.48 2.46
C SER A 80 21.90 -9.25 2.46
N ASP A 81 21.11 -10.31 2.30
CA ASP A 81 19.64 -10.21 2.29
C ASP A 81 19.09 -9.66 3.62
N GLY A 82 19.70 -10.06 4.74
CA GLY A 82 19.36 -9.58 6.09
C GLY A 82 19.76 -8.13 6.38
N ARG A 83 20.39 -7.42 5.44
CA ARG A 83 20.83 -6.03 5.62
C ARG A 83 19.67 -5.08 5.87
N PHE A 84 18.58 -5.24 5.14
CA PHE A 84 17.38 -4.41 5.22
C PHE A 84 16.20 -5.28 5.61
N GLN A 85 15.78 -5.16 6.87
CA GLN A 85 14.66 -5.92 7.41
C GLN A 85 13.46 -5.02 7.69
N LEU A 86 12.27 -5.61 7.72
CA LEU A 86 11.05 -4.90 8.11
C LEU A 86 10.86 -4.93 9.63
N PHE A 87 10.42 -3.82 10.20
CA PHE A 87 10.29 -3.67 11.66
C PHE A 87 9.03 -2.90 12.05
N HIS A 88 8.56 -3.12 13.27
CA HIS A 88 7.61 -2.22 13.93
C HIS A 88 8.27 -1.57 15.16
N LEU A 89 8.54 -2.35 16.20
CA LEU A 89 9.44 -1.99 17.32
C LEU A 89 10.74 -2.79 17.19
N THR A 90 10.60 -4.11 17.02
CA THR A 90 11.63 -5.10 16.71
C THR A 90 11.56 -5.53 15.24
N SER A 91 12.60 -6.23 14.78
CA SER A 91 12.64 -6.76 13.41
C SER A 91 11.73 -7.98 13.30
N SER A 92 10.84 -7.98 12.31
CA SER A 92 10.04 -9.15 11.92
C SER A 92 10.91 -10.27 11.30
N GLY A 93 12.14 -9.95 10.89
CA GLY A 93 13.00 -10.87 10.13
C GLY A 93 12.70 -10.90 8.63
N ARG A 94 11.56 -10.33 8.18
CA ARG A 94 11.25 -10.13 6.76
C ARG A 94 12.28 -9.22 6.11
N THR A 95 12.74 -9.55 4.91
CA THR A 95 13.76 -8.78 4.19
C THR A 95 13.15 -7.96 3.06
N VAL A 96 13.71 -6.76 2.82
CA VAL A 96 13.29 -5.95 1.67
C VAL A 96 13.66 -6.65 0.36
N SER A 97 14.81 -7.29 0.30
CA SER A 97 15.29 -7.95 -0.92
C SER A 97 14.46 -9.20 -1.23
N GLY A 98 14.47 -10.21 -0.36
CA GLY A 98 13.76 -11.47 -0.55
C GLY A 98 12.24 -11.36 -0.43
N ASP A 99 11.71 -10.93 0.73
CA ASP A 99 10.26 -10.99 1.00
C ASP A 99 9.43 -9.92 0.27
N VAL A 100 10.05 -8.85 -0.24
CA VAL A 100 9.36 -7.75 -0.94
C VAL A 100 9.73 -7.70 -2.41
N LEU A 101 10.98 -7.42 -2.75
CA LEU A 101 11.39 -7.11 -4.12
C LEU A 101 11.42 -8.35 -5.02
N ASP A 102 12.00 -9.45 -4.54
CA ASP A 102 12.06 -10.71 -5.30
C ASP A 102 10.67 -11.33 -5.44
N GLN A 103 9.90 -11.39 -4.35
CA GLN A 103 8.50 -11.86 -4.39
C GLN A 103 7.63 -11.02 -5.33
N LEU A 104 7.82 -9.70 -5.36
CA LEU A 104 7.08 -8.83 -6.27
C LEU A 104 7.47 -9.04 -7.74
N ASN A 105 8.76 -9.29 -8.04
CA ASN A 105 9.14 -9.70 -9.39
C ASN A 105 8.49 -11.02 -9.78
N ASN A 106 8.54 -12.03 -8.90
CA ASN A 106 7.91 -13.32 -9.13
C ASN A 106 6.41 -13.19 -9.38
N PHE A 107 5.72 -12.34 -8.61
CA PHE A 107 4.31 -12.01 -8.83
C PHE A 107 4.05 -11.56 -10.28
N TYR A 108 4.84 -10.62 -10.80
CA TYR A 108 4.68 -10.12 -12.16
C TYR A 108 5.18 -11.07 -13.26
N ASP A 109 6.13 -11.96 -12.95
CA ASP A 109 6.75 -12.87 -13.94
C ASP A 109 6.09 -14.26 -14.01
N ASP A 110 5.14 -14.54 -13.13
CA ASP A 110 4.22 -15.68 -13.19
C ASP A 110 3.63 -15.86 -14.59
N LEU A 111 3.96 -16.98 -15.25
CA LEU A 111 3.67 -17.17 -16.67
C LEU A 111 2.17 -17.18 -16.98
N ASP A 112 1.35 -17.69 -16.06
CA ASP A 112 -0.09 -17.84 -16.26
C ASP A 112 -0.82 -16.49 -16.17
N HIS A 113 -0.31 -15.56 -15.36
CA HIS A 113 -0.93 -14.25 -15.12
C HIS A 113 -0.08 -13.06 -15.58
N LYS A 114 1.06 -13.28 -16.26
CA LYS A 114 2.01 -12.22 -16.63
C LYS A 114 1.36 -11.05 -17.35
N ALA A 115 0.49 -11.35 -18.32
CA ALA A 115 -0.16 -10.33 -19.14
C ALA A 115 -1.15 -9.47 -18.33
N THR A 116 -1.93 -10.09 -17.44
CA THR A 116 -2.92 -9.41 -16.61
C THR A 116 -2.24 -8.67 -15.45
N ARG A 117 -1.29 -9.32 -14.76
CA ARG A 117 -0.50 -8.71 -13.68
C ARG A 117 0.37 -7.56 -14.16
N ALA A 118 0.75 -7.49 -15.44
CA ALA A 118 1.43 -6.33 -16.01
C ALA A 118 0.60 -5.03 -15.96
N LYS A 119 -0.70 -5.10 -15.63
CA LYS A 119 -1.55 -3.91 -15.40
C LYS A 119 -1.73 -3.58 -13.91
N GLU A 120 -1.26 -4.42 -12.99
CA GLU A 120 -1.38 -4.17 -11.56
C GLU A 120 -0.32 -3.19 -11.07
N ILE A 121 -0.75 -2.03 -10.58
CA ILE A 121 0.16 -1.01 -10.04
C ILE A 121 0.29 -1.21 -8.53
N ILE A 122 1.53 -1.44 -8.06
CA ILE A 122 1.83 -1.62 -6.64
C ILE A 122 2.68 -0.46 -6.13
N ILE A 123 2.25 0.14 -5.01
CA ILE A 123 2.96 1.21 -4.31
C ILE A 123 3.71 0.60 -3.13
N LEU A 124 5.04 0.58 -3.22
CA LEU A 124 5.90 0.31 -2.07
C LEU A 124 6.17 1.63 -1.35
N ASN A 125 5.50 1.84 -0.22
CA ASN A 125 5.66 3.04 0.61
C ASN A 125 6.72 2.79 1.67
N PHE A 126 7.98 3.15 1.38
CA PHE A 126 9.08 3.16 2.34
C PHE A 126 8.89 4.34 3.30
N HIS A 127 8.14 4.10 4.37
CA HIS A 127 7.60 5.13 5.24
C HIS A 127 8.51 5.49 6.41
N LYS A 128 9.14 4.48 7.04
CA LYS A 128 9.97 4.68 8.23
C LYS A 128 11.31 3.98 8.06
N PHE A 129 12.36 4.62 8.56
CA PHE A 129 13.72 4.12 8.50
C PHE A 129 14.34 4.13 9.89
N LYS A 130 14.92 3.00 10.32
CA LYS A 130 15.61 2.85 11.61
C LYS A 130 17.07 2.48 11.37
N ASN A 131 17.98 3.20 12.04
CA ASN A 131 19.43 3.04 11.90
C ASN A 131 19.97 3.35 10.50
N PHE A 132 19.36 4.30 9.80
CA PHE A 132 19.81 4.72 8.47
C PHE A 132 20.79 5.89 8.55
N THR A 133 21.91 5.74 7.84
CA THR A 133 22.78 6.86 7.47
C THR A 133 22.54 7.25 6.01
N ARG A 134 23.17 8.33 5.53
CA ARG A 134 23.19 8.65 4.09
C ARG A 134 23.75 7.50 3.25
N ALA A 135 24.75 6.78 3.75
CA ALA A 135 25.32 5.63 3.04
C ALA A 135 24.32 4.48 2.95
N THR A 136 23.63 4.20 4.05
CA THR A 136 22.57 3.19 4.14
C THR A 136 21.42 3.47 3.18
N HIS A 137 20.99 4.73 3.05
CA HIS A 137 19.98 5.12 2.05
C HIS A 137 20.47 4.85 0.61
N ARG A 138 21.75 5.13 0.30
CA ARG A 138 22.31 4.82 -1.02
C ARG A 138 22.32 3.31 -1.29
N GLU A 139 22.73 2.52 -0.30
CA GLU A 139 22.75 1.06 -0.39
C GLU A 139 21.33 0.51 -0.67
N LEU A 140 20.31 0.97 0.06
CA LEU A 140 18.91 0.57 -0.20
C LEU A 140 18.43 1.02 -1.58
N HIS A 141 18.81 2.22 -2.04
CA HIS A 141 18.46 2.69 -3.38
C HIS A 141 19.08 1.84 -4.50
N GLU A 142 20.32 1.39 -4.33
CA GLU A 142 20.96 0.49 -5.29
C GLU A 142 20.29 -0.89 -5.27
N LEU A 143 19.95 -1.43 -4.10
CA LEU A 143 19.16 -2.67 -4.01
C LEU A 143 17.83 -2.56 -4.77
N ILE A 144 17.04 -1.51 -4.49
CA ILE A 144 15.75 -1.28 -5.19
C ILE A 144 15.96 -1.15 -6.69
N HIS A 145 16.99 -0.41 -7.12
CA HIS A 145 17.29 -0.24 -8.54
C HIS A 145 17.66 -1.55 -9.22
N THR A 146 18.54 -2.34 -8.61
CA THR A 146 19.00 -3.62 -9.16
C THR A 146 17.86 -4.62 -9.26
N LYS A 147 17.03 -4.73 -8.21
CA LYS A 147 15.98 -5.75 -8.17
C LYS A 147 14.74 -5.38 -8.98
N ILE A 148 14.22 -4.16 -8.84
CA ILE A 148 12.91 -3.78 -9.42
C ILE A 148 12.95 -2.52 -10.30
N GLY A 149 14.15 -2.02 -10.61
CA GLY A 149 14.36 -0.79 -11.38
C GLY A 149 13.63 -0.76 -12.73
N GLN A 150 13.51 -1.91 -13.39
CA GLN A 150 12.84 -2.03 -14.69
C GLN A 150 11.31 -1.93 -14.60
N ARG A 151 10.73 -2.09 -13.41
CA ARG A 151 9.28 -1.96 -13.19
C ARG A 151 8.89 -0.58 -12.67
N LEU A 152 9.84 0.31 -12.40
CA LEU A 152 9.54 1.58 -11.76
C LEU A 152 8.70 2.51 -12.63
N ILE A 153 7.60 3.00 -12.09
CA ILE A 153 6.84 4.15 -12.58
C ILE A 153 7.49 5.41 -11.97
N PRO A 154 8.26 6.20 -12.74
CA PRO A 154 9.00 7.31 -12.17
C PRO A 154 8.09 8.50 -11.85
N ARG A 155 8.48 9.31 -10.86
CA ARG A 155 7.67 10.44 -10.36
C ARG A 155 7.22 11.45 -11.42
N ASN A 156 7.97 11.61 -12.51
CA ASN A 156 7.56 12.49 -13.61
C ASN A 156 6.29 12.01 -14.34
N TRP A 157 5.89 10.74 -14.16
CA TRP A 157 4.61 10.19 -14.64
C TRP A 157 3.43 10.40 -13.69
N ARG A 158 3.61 11.12 -12.57
CA ARG A 158 2.52 11.36 -11.61
C ARG A 158 1.29 12.10 -12.16
N LYS A 159 1.46 12.80 -13.28
CA LYS A 159 0.36 13.52 -13.96
C LYS A 159 -0.37 12.63 -14.98
N ALA A 160 0.24 11.51 -15.35
CA ALA A 160 -0.29 10.58 -16.34
C ALA A 160 -1.47 9.80 -15.74
N THR A 161 -2.43 9.46 -16.58
CA THR A 161 -3.48 8.52 -16.21
C THR A 161 -2.92 7.10 -16.14
N VAL A 162 -3.68 6.18 -15.55
CA VAL A 162 -3.34 4.75 -15.53
C VAL A 162 -3.27 4.22 -16.97
N GLU A 163 -4.14 4.67 -17.88
CA GLU A 163 -4.07 4.35 -19.30
C GLU A 163 -2.75 4.78 -19.93
N ASP A 164 -2.35 6.04 -19.70
CA ASP A 164 -1.13 6.58 -20.26
C ASP A 164 0.09 5.75 -19.86
N ILE A 165 0.14 5.31 -18.60
CA ILE A 165 1.21 4.47 -18.07
C ILE A 165 1.17 3.09 -18.75
N TRP A 166 0.00 2.46 -18.78
CA TRP A 166 -0.19 1.14 -19.37
C TRP A 166 0.12 1.07 -20.86
N THR A 167 -0.10 2.17 -21.59
CA THR A 167 0.11 2.27 -23.04
C THR A 167 1.54 2.70 -23.38
N HIS A 168 2.05 3.74 -22.74
CA HIS A 168 3.33 4.35 -23.13
C HIS A 168 4.53 3.84 -22.31
N ARG A 169 4.27 3.11 -21.22
CA ARG A 169 5.30 2.54 -20.33
C ARG A 169 4.97 1.08 -19.96
N PRO A 170 4.79 0.19 -20.96
CA PRO A 170 4.51 -1.22 -20.68
C PRO A 170 5.58 -1.82 -19.77
N GLY A 171 5.15 -2.62 -18.79
CA GLY A 171 6.02 -3.23 -17.78
C GLY A 171 6.44 -2.30 -16.63
N ARG A 172 6.12 -1.00 -16.67
CA ARG A 172 6.29 -0.11 -15.51
C ARG A 172 5.05 -0.20 -14.61
N THR A 173 5.18 -0.92 -13.52
CA THR A 173 4.07 -1.32 -12.63
C THR A 173 4.29 -0.95 -11.16
N VAL A 174 5.48 -0.51 -10.76
CA VAL A 174 5.82 -0.28 -9.34
C VAL A 174 6.09 1.19 -9.06
N VAL A 175 5.37 1.76 -8.11
CA VAL A 175 5.68 3.07 -7.53
C VAL A 175 6.51 2.87 -6.28
N ILE A 176 7.67 3.51 -6.22
CA ILE A 176 8.43 3.66 -4.97
C ILE A 176 8.12 5.03 -4.40
N SER A 177 7.40 5.04 -3.28
CA SER A 177 7.25 6.21 -2.43
C SER A 177 8.26 6.12 -1.29
N TYR A 178 9.01 7.19 -1.07
CA TYR A 178 10.16 7.16 -0.16
C TYR A 178 10.14 8.37 0.78
N ASN A 179 9.94 8.12 2.07
CA ASN A 179 9.76 9.16 3.09
C ASN A 179 11.08 9.70 3.66
N HIS A 180 12.00 10.04 2.76
CA HIS A 180 13.28 10.69 3.06
C HIS A 180 13.71 11.46 1.80
N ARG A 181 14.92 12.02 1.77
CA ARG A 181 15.48 12.63 0.55
C ARG A 181 15.42 11.64 -0.62
N VAL A 182 14.58 11.96 -1.60
CA VAL A 182 14.26 11.09 -2.75
C VAL A 182 15.25 11.26 -3.91
N ARG A 183 15.50 10.18 -4.67
CA ARG A 183 16.09 10.29 -6.03
C ARG A 183 15.04 10.83 -6.99
N ALA A 184 15.45 11.42 -8.12
CA ALA A 184 14.53 12.03 -9.09
C ALA A 184 13.41 11.09 -9.59
N LYS A 185 13.70 9.78 -9.67
CA LYS A 185 12.74 8.76 -10.10
C LYS A 185 11.70 8.37 -9.04
N TYR A 186 11.96 8.58 -7.74
CA TYR A 186 11.04 8.16 -6.68
C TYR A 186 9.98 9.20 -6.38
N TRP A 187 8.82 8.71 -5.97
CA TRP A 187 7.71 9.53 -5.50
C TRP A 187 8.01 10.02 -4.09
N LYS A 188 7.45 11.18 -3.74
CA LYS A 188 7.48 11.65 -2.34
C LYS A 188 6.81 10.61 -1.44
N GLY A 189 7.26 10.52 -0.18
CA GLY A 189 6.62 9.72 0.86
C GLY A 189 5.10 9.92 0.87
N VAL A 190 4.34 8.85 1.10
CA VAL A 190 2.88 8.93 1.24
C VAL A 190 2.56 9.80 2.46
N GLU A 191 1.68 10.78 2.29
CA GLU A 191 1.18 11.60 3.38
C GLU A 191 0.25 10.76 4.28
N HIS A 192 0.79 10.24 5.38
CA HIS A 192 0.01 9.49 6.36
C HIS A 192 -0.84 10.44 7.20
N GLN A 193 -2.14 10.33 7.05
CA GLN A 193 -3.10 10.91 7.99
C GLN A 193 -3.26 9.94 9.16
N TRP A 194 -2.56 10.24 10.25
CA TRP A 194 -2.56 9.45 11.49
C TRP A 194 -2.93 10.35 12.66
N SER A 195 -3.72 9.85 13.61
CA SER A 195 -4.22 10.63 14.75
C SER A 195 -3.14 10.99 15.78
N GLY A 196 -1.92 10.47 15.61
CA GLY A 196 -0.81 10.65 16.55
C GLY A 196 -0.85 9.70 17.75
N LYS A 197 -1.85 8.80 17.82
CA LYS A 197 -2.04 7.87 18.93
C LYS A 197 -2.40 6.48 18.41
N ASN A 198 -1.88 5.44 19.04
CA ASN A 198 -2.26 4.05 18.74
C ASN A 198 -3.58 3.68 19.44
N LEU A 199 -3.72 4.04 20.72
CA LEU A 199 -4.97 3.85 21.47
C LEU A 199 -5.99 4.90 21.04
N ASN A 200 -7.04 4.45 20.38
CA ASN A 200 -8.22 5.24 20.05
C ASN A 200 -9.47 4.43 20.39
N THR A 201 -10.53 5.11 20.82
CA THR A 201 -11.86 4.52 20.71
C THR A 201 -12.26 4.47 19.24
N THR A 202 -13.14 3.53 18.87
CA THR A 202 -13.68 3.45 17.50
C THR A 202 -14.32 4.77 17.07
N SER A 203 -15.05 5.44 17.96
CA SER A 203 -15.66 6.76 17.69
C SER A 203 -14.60 7.84 17.46
N ALA A 204 -13.56 7.92 18.30
CA ALA A 204 -12.51 8.92 18.14
C ALA A 204 -11.74 8.75 16.83
N LEU A 205 -11.47 7.49 16.43
CA LEU A 205 -10.87 7.21 15.12
C LEU A 205 -11.79 7.67 13.99
N LYS A 206 -13.10 7.38 14.07
CA LYS A 206 -14.07 7.83 13.06
C LYS A 206 -14.15 9.35 12.95
N THR A 207 -14.20 10.07 14.07
CA THR A 207 -14.18 11.54 14.10
C THR A 207 -12.93 12.09 13.44
N PHE A 208 -11.76 11.56 13.77
CA PHE A 208 -10.51 11.93 13.11
C PHE A 208 -10.58 11.71 11.60
N MET A 209 -11.04 10.55 11.16
CA MET A 209 -11.18 10.23 9.74
C MET A 209 -12.15 11.19 9.02
N ASP A 210 -13.24 11.58 9.67
CA ASP A 210 -14.20 12.56 9.14
C ASP A 210 -13.53 13.92 8.91
N GLU A 211 -12.78 14.41 9.89
CA GLU A 211 -12.01 15.65 9.76
C GLU A 211 -10.98 15.58 8.64
N GLN A 212 -10.25 14.46 8.50
CA GLN A 212 -9.25 14.31 7.45
C GLN A 212 -9.89 14.18 6.06
N SER A 213 -11.04 13.53 5.97
CA SER A 213 -11.79 13.35 4.72
C SER A 213 -12.32 14.67 4.15
N ALA A 214 -12.55 15.67 5.01
CA ALA A 214 -12.99 17.01 4.60
C ALA A 214 -11.83 17.89 4.08
N ARG A 215 -10.57 17.52 4.34
CA ARG A 215 -9.41 18.32 3.92
C ARG A 215 -9.08 18.04 2.46
N LYS A 216 -8.89 19.11 1.67
CA LYS A 216 -8.45 19.00 0.27
C LYS A 216 -7.11 18.24 0.19
N LYS A 217 -7.05 17.25 -0.70
CA LYS A 217 -5.79 16.59 -1.09
C LYS A 217 -5.15 17.39 -2.24
N PRO A 218 -3.87 17.79 -2.13
CA PRO A 218 -3.15 18.33 -3.27
C PRO A 218 -3.10 17.33 -4.44
N ASP A 219 -3.11 17.84 -5.66
CA ASP A 219 -2.96 16.99 -6.85
C ASP A 219 -1.58 16.34 -6.89
N PHE A 220 -1.53 15.13 -7.44
CA PHE A 220 -0.31 14.36 -7.67
C PHE A 220 0.43 13.96 -6.38
N VAL A 221 -0.23 14.09 -5.24
CA VAL A 221 0.25 13.67 -3.91
C VAL A 221 -0.46 12.40 -3.51
N LEU A 222 0.31 11.40 -3.08
CA LEU A 222 -0.20 10.18 -2.45
C LEU A 222 -0.53 10.50 -0.99
N ARG A 223 -1.75 10.20 -0.57
CA ARG A 223 -2.23 10.41 0.80
C ARG A 223 -2.95 9.17 1.28
N SER A 224 -2.61 8.71 2.48
CA SER A 224 -3.29 7.60 3.14
C SER A 224 -4.02 8.04 4.40
N ILE A 225 -5.14 7.40 4.71
CA ILE A 225 -5.73 7.41 6.03
C ILE A 225 -5.29 6.15 6.78
N GLN A 226 -4.80 6.30 8.01
CA GLN A 226 -4.50 5.17 8.88
C GLN A 226 -5.78 4.78 9.63
N CYS A 227 -6.47 3.76 9.14
CA CYS A 227 -7.64 3.17 9.77
C CYS A 227 -7.24 1.93 10.58
N ALA A 228 -6.45 2.17 11.61
CA ALA A 228 -5.92 1.17 12.53
C ALA A 228 -5.90 1.74 13.95
N LYS A 229 -6.12 0.90 14.95
CA LYS A 229 -6.07 1.29 16.36
C LYS A 229 -5.74 0.11 17.26
N TYR A 230 -5.31 0.42 18.47
CA TYR A 230 -5.01 -0.56 19.50
C TYR A 230 -6.11 -0.57 20.54
N VAL A 231 -6.29 -1.69 21.23
CA VAL A 231 -7.30 -1.87 22.28
C VAL A 231 -6.70 -2.31 23.63
N LEU A 232 -7.34 -1.86 24.71
CA LEU A 232 -7.05 -2.30 26.08
C LEU A 232 -7.75 -3.63 26.38
N PRO A 233 -7.25 -4.42 27.37
CA PRO A 233 -6.10 -4.14 28.24
C PRO A 233 -4.74 -4.54 27.66
N LEU A 234 -4.70 -5.37 26.61
CA LEU A 234 -3.46 -5.98 26.12
C LEU A 234 -2.60 -5.06 25.24
N HIS A 235 -3.14 -3.90 24.84
CA HIS A 235 -2.49 -2.93 23.95
C HIS A 235 -2.06 -3.56 22.63
N ILE A 236 -2.95 -4.37 22.03
CA ILE A 236 -2.71 -5.04 20.74
C ILE A 236 -3.47 -4.35 19.61
N PRO A 237 -3.03 -4.51 18.35
CA PRO A 237 -3.80 -4.13 17.17
C PRO A 237 -5.20 -4.71 17.21
N ASP A 238 -6.20 -3.85 17.10
CA ASP A 238 -7.60 -4.23 17.19
C ASP A 238 -8.11 -4.84 15.88
N ASP A 239 -8.91 -5.90 15.99
CA ASP A 239 -9.70 -6.40 14.86
C ASP A 239 -11.10 -5.78 14.93
N PHE A 240 -11.26 -4.70 14.16
CA PHE A 240 -12.53 -4.00 13.98
C PHE A 240 -12.93 -4.00 12.50
N SER A 241 -12.66 -5.13 11.83
CA SER A 241 -12.98 -5.37 10.42
C SER A 241 -14.46 -5.14 10.10
N ASP A 242 -15.37 -5.41 11.03
CA ASP A 242 -16.80 -5.09 10.92
C ASP A 242 -17.07 -3.60 10.71
N LYS A 243 -16.30 -2.73 11.37
CA LYS A 243 -16.39 -1.27 11.19
C LYS A 243 -15.71 -0.80 9.92
N ILE A 244 -14.60 -1.43 9.53
CA ILE A 244 -13.95 -1.15 8.24
C ILE A 244 -14.94 -1.42 7.11
N ASP A 245 -15.62 -2.57 7.13
CA ASP A 245 -16.61 -2.93 6.12
C ASP A 245 -17.82 -1.99 6.16
N LEU A 246 -18.31 -1.64 7.34
CA LEU A 246 -19.42 -0.70 7.49
C LEU A 246 -19.06 0.71 6.97
N TRP A 247 -17.89 1.23 7.30
CA TRP A 247 -17.51 2.60 6.97
C TRP A 247 -17.13 2.77 5.50
N PHE A 248 -16.45 1.78 4.94
CA PHE A 248 -15.94 1.85 3.58
C PHE A 248 -16.80 1.11 2.56
N GLU A 249 -18.00 0.68 2.95
CA GLU A 249 -18.96 0.11 2.02
C GLU A 249 -19.17 1.06 0.82
N SER A 250 -18.95 0.52 -0.38
CA SER A 250 -19.10 1.27 -1.62
C SER A 250 -20.43 0.94 -2.26
N ARG A 251 -21.41 1.86 -2.20
CA ARG A 251 -22.74 1.69 -2.81
C ARG A 251 -22.94 2.59 -4.03
N ASN A 252 -22.48 3.84 -3.95
CA ASN A 252 -22.69 4.88 -4.96
C ASN A 252 -21.62 5.99 -4.84
N SER A 253 -21.73 7.03 -5.67
CA SER A 253 -20.77 8.16 -5.72
C SER A 253 -20.69 8.99 -4.42
N ASP A 254 -21.67 8.87 -3.54
CA ASP A 254 -21.72 9.60 -2.26
C ASP A 254 -21.23 8.76 -1.08
N SER A 255 -20.84 7.50 -1.33
CA SER A 255 -20.34 6.59 -0.30
C SER A 255 -19.08 7.14 0.36
N TYR A 256 -18.93 6.93 1.67
CA TYR A 256 -17.85 7.54 2.48
C TYR A 256 -16.45 7.25 1.94
N ILE A 257 -16.22 6.06 1.40
CA ILE A 257 -14.97 5.65 0.75
C ILE A 257 -14.51 6.60 -0.38
N GLN A 258 -15.44 7.30 -1.03
CA GLN A 258 -15.14 8.26 -2.11
C GLN A 258 -14.38 9.50 -1.63
N ARG A 259 -14.24 9.71 -0.33
CA ARG A 259 -13.46 10.81 0.25
C ARG A 259 -11.98 10.45 0.45
N PHE A 260 -11.60 9.20 0.20
CA PHE A 260 -10.26 8.68 0.49
C PHE A 260 -9.50 8.27 -0.77
N HIS A 261 -8.22 7.97 -0.60
CA HIS A 261 -7.32 7.61 -1.70
C HIS A 261 -6.53 6.35 -1.36
N ILE A 262 -5.75 6.35 -0.29
CA ILE A 262 -5.14 5.12 0.23
C ILE A 262 -5.76 4.84 1.60
N ILE A 263 -6.25 3.63 1.83
CA ILE A 263 -6.86 3.23 3.10
C ILE A 263 -6.00 2.12 3.69
N ASN A 264 -5.23 2.47 4.72
CA ASN A 264 -4.39 1.51 5.42
C ASN A 264 -5.13 0.91 6.61
N THR A 265 -5.12 -0.40 6.72
CA THR A 265 -5.75 -1.15 7.82
C THR A 265 -4.77 -2.11 8.48
N ASP A 266 -5.04 -2.46 9.73
CA ASP A 266 -4.52 -3.70 10.35
C ASP A 266 -5.47 -4.86 10.01
N TRP A 267 -4.97 -6.09 10.12
CA TRP A 267 -5.70 -7.33 9.86
C TRP A 267 -6.42 -7.30 8.51
N SER A 268 -5.76 -6.73 7.51
CA SER A 268 -6.44 -6.15 6.35
C SER A 268 -7.24 -7.18 5.55
N THR A 269 -6.73 -8.41 5.48
CA THR A 269 -7.35 -9.55 4.79
C THR A 269 -8.62 -10.07 5.47
N ARG A 270 -9.01 -9.54 6.64
CA ARG A 270 -10.25 -9.88 7.34
C ARG A 270 -11.46 -9.04 6.89
N SER A 271 -11.24 -8.03 6.05
CA SER A 271 -12.28 -7.11 5.58
C SER A 271 -12.53 -7.24 4.08
N GLN A 272 -13.64 -6.69 3.61
CA GLN A 272 -14.01 -6.56 2.20
C GLN A 272 -13.45 -5.29 1.55
N ILE A 273 -12.46 -4.62 2.17
CA ILE A 273 -11.93 -3.34 1.71
C ILE A 273 -11.45 -3.37 0.26
N VAL A 274 -10.89 -4.50 -0.21
CA VAL A 274 -10.42 -4.66 -1.58
C VAL A 274 -11.59 -4.54 -2.57
N PHE A 275 -12.68 -5.29 -2.35
CA PHE A 275 -13.88 -5.21 -3.20
C PHE A 275 -14.53 -3.83 -3.16
N ASN A 276 -14.58 -3.21 -1.99
CA ASN A 276 -15.09 -1.85 -1.83
C ASN A 276 -14.25 -0.83 -2.61
N CYS A 277 -12.93 -0.91 -2.55
CA CYS A 277 -12.02 -0.08 -3.35
C CYS A 277 -12.23 -0.32 -4.87
N MET A 278 -12.34 -1.58 -5.31
CA MET A 278 -12.61 -1.91 -6.72
C MET A 278 -13.89 -1.23 -7.21
N HIS A 279 -15.00 -1.41 -6.49
CA HIS A 279 -16.28 -0.82 -6.85
C HIS A 279 -16.24 0.71 -6.79
N ALA A 280 -15.63 1.28 -5.74
CA ALA A 280 -15.53 2.72 -5.57
C ALA A 280 -14.73 3.40 -6.69
N ASN A 281 -13.66 2.78 -7.18
CA ASN A 281 -12.92 3.34 -8.31
C ASN A 281 -13.75 3.38 -9.60
N ARG A 282 -14.58 2.36 -9.88
CA ARG A 282 -15.49 2.38 -11.05
C ARG A 282 -16.40 3.60 -11.00
N LEU A 283 -16.98 3.88 -9.82
CA LEU A 283 -17.84 5.04 -9.60
C LEU A 283 -17.06 6.36 -9.76
N ARG A 284 -15.85 6.45 -9.19
CA ARG A 284 -14.99 7.64 -9.30
C ARG A 284 -14.60 7.95 -10.75
N ALA A 285 -14.24 6.92 -11.51
CA ALA A 285 -13.91 7.07 -12.93
C ALA A 285 -15.10 7.54 -13.77
N LYS A 286 -16.30 7.02 -13.50
CA LYS A 286 -17.54 7.48 -14.14
C LYS A 286 -17.83 8.95 -13.82
N ALA A 287 -17.74 9.35 -12.54
CA ALA A 287 -17.95 10.74 -12.12
C ALA A 287 -16.97 11.70 -12.80
N LYS A 288 -15.67 11.35 -12.86
CA LYS A 288 -14.66 12.15 -13.55
C LYS A 288 -14.95 12.30 -15.05
N SER A 289 -15.46 11.25 -15.68
CA SER A 289 -15.84 11.30 -17.11
C SER A 289 -16.96 12.30 -17.34
N ALA A 290 -18.01 12.24 -16.52
CA ALA A 290 -19.16 13.13 -16.62
C ALA A 290 -18.75 14.60 -16.41
N SER A 291 -17.82 14.89 -15.49
CA SER A 291 -17.32 16.25 -15.28
C SER A 291 -16.49 16.78 -16.45
N LEU A 292 -15.78 15.91 -17.19
CA LEU A 292 -14.99 16.31 -18.36
C LEU A 292 -15.87 16.55 -19.59
N THR A 293 -17.02 15.88 -19.70
CA THR A 293 -17.97 16.10 -20.80
C THR A 293 -18.87 17.32 -20.59
N ALA A 294 -19.01 17.78 -19.35
CA ALA A 294 -19.83 18.93 -18.98
C ALA A 294 -19.06 20.27 -18.96
N ALA A 295 -17.73 20.23 -19.09
CA ALA A 295 -16.83 21.38 -19.13
C ALA A 295 -16.39 21.67 -20.57
#